data_AF-A0A382NUD0-F1
#
_entry.id   AF-A0A382NUD0-F1
#
_cell.length_a   1.000
_cell.length_b   1.000
_cell.length_c   1.000
_cell.angle_alpha   90.00
_cell.angle_beta   90.00
_cell.angle_gamma   90.00
#
_symmetry.space_group_name_H-M   'P 1'
#
loop_
_entity.id
_entity.type
_entity.pdbx_description
1 polymer ?
#
loop_
_entity_poly.entity_id
_entity_poly.type
_entity_poly.pdbx_seq_one_letter_code
_entity_poly.pdbx_strand_id
1 'polypeptide(L)'
;MHNVNYEQHFLKIFMTLYSENITMEKPLIEIEYCTKCRWLARASWIAQELLSTFSSEIGGVTLIPSEIAGIFEIRCGRKIIWERGKKKGMPEIKPLKQKVRDIIAPDKDLGHIDS
;
A
#
# COMPACT_ATOMS: atom_id res chain seq x y z
N MET A 1 17.79 -51.28 4.84
CA MET A 1 16.81 -50.31 4.30
C MET A 1 16.57 -49.24 5.37
N HIS A 2 17.38 -48.19 5.43
CA HIS A 2 17.19 -47.05 6.34
C HIS A 2 17.31 -45.78 5.50
N ASN A 3 16.18 -45.25 5.04
CA ASN A 3 16.15 -44.02 4.25
C ASN A 3 14.85 -43.24 4.53
N VAL A 4 14.65 -42.80 5.79
CA VAL A 4 13.41 -42.08 6.18
C VAL A 4 13.68 -40.84 7.04
N ASN A 5 14.88 -40.25 7.01
CA ASN A 5 15.19 -39.10 7.89
C ASN A 5 15.73 -37.84 7.19
N TYR A 6 16.06 -37.90 5.89
CA TYR A 6 16.58 -36.73 5.17
C TYR A 6 15.47 -35.76 4.73
N GLU A 7 14.37 -36.27 4.17
CA GLU A 7 13.22 -35.47 3.70
C GLU A 7 12.56 -34.68 4.84
N GLN A 8 12.39 -35.29 6.03
CA GLN A 8 11.77 -34.63 7.17
C GLN A 8 12.68 -33.56 7.79
N HIS A 9 14.00 -33.79 7.79
CA HIS A 9 14.96 -32.80 8.26
C HIS A 9 15.03 -31.61 7.28
N PHE A 10 14.93 -31.86 5.98
CA PHE A 10 14.91 -30.82 4.95
C PHE A 10 13.66 -29.94 5.04
N LEU A 11 12.48 -30.55 5.21
CA LEU A 11 11.22 -29.82 5.43
C LEU A 11 11.26 -29.00 6.73
N LYS A 12 11.84 -29.54 7.81
CA LYS A 12 11.96 -28.84 9.09
C LYS A 12 12.92 -27.65 9.00
N ILE A 13 14.06 -27.81 8.33
CA ILE A 13 15.00 -26.71 8.06
C ILE A 13 14.35 -25.65 7.17
N PHE A 14 13.67 -26.06 6.09
CA PHE A 14 12.98 -25.13 5.18
C PHE A 14 11.90 -24.35 5.92
N MET A 15 11.12 -25.00 6.78
CA MET A 15 10.08 -24.36 7.59
C MET A 15 10.66 -23.39 8.63
N THR A 16 11.77 -23.75 9.30
CA THR A 16 12.44 -22.87 10.27
C THR A 16 13.06 -21.64 9.59
N LEU A 17 13.73 -21.81 8.45
CA LEU A 17 14.29 -20.71 7.65
C LEU A 17 13.20 -19.80 7.07
N TYR A 18 12.01 -20.34 6.76
CA TYR A 18 10.85 -19.54 6.37
C TYR A 18 10.32 -18.75 7.57
N SER A 19 10.16 -19.36 8.73
CA SER A 19 9.66 -18.69 9.94
C SER A 19 10.58 -17.58 10.46
N GLU A 20 11.90 -17.73 10.36
CA GLU A 20 12.86 -16.72 10.81
C GLU A 20 12.90 -15.47 9.89
N ASN A 21 12.39 -15.57 8.65
CA ASN A 21 12.42 -14.51 7.65
C ASN A 21 11.04 -13.93 7.26
N ILE A 22 9.95 -14.26 7.96
CA ILE A 22 8.67 -13.57 7.76
C ILE A 22 8.73 -12.23 8.49
N THR A 23 9.48 -11.27 7.93
CA THR A 23 9.18 -9.87 8.18
C THR A 23 7.88 -9.59 7.44
N MET A 24 6.81 -9.21 8.16
CA MET A 24 5.64 -8.65 7.47
C MET A 24 6.10 -7.35 6.82
N GLU A 25 6.44 -7.40 5.54
CA GLU A 25 6.81 -6.21 4.77
C GLU A 25 5.67 -5.20 4.85
N LYS A 26 6.02 -3.97 5.25
CA LYS A 26 5.03 -2.91 5.37
C LYS A 26 4.38 -2.65 4.01
N PRO A 27 3.06 -2.42 3.94
CA PRO A 27 2.36 -2.17 2.69
C PRO A 27 2.94 -0.98 1.92
N LEU A 28 2.99 -1.12 0.59
CA LEU A 28 3.32 -0.04 -0.33
C LEU A 28 2.04 0.55 -0.92
N ILE A 29 1.97 1.88 -0.95
CA ILE A 29 0.90 2.60 -1.64
C ILE A 29 1.39 3.00 -3.02
N GLU A 30 0.56 2.82 -4.03
CA GLU A 30 0.85 3.21 -5.41
C GLU A 30 -0.14 4.29 -5.85
N ILE A 31 0.37 5.36 -6.44
CA ILE A 31 -0.42 6.45 -7.01
C ILE A 31 -0.12 6.53 -8.50
N GLU A 32 -1.02 6.02 -9.33
CA GLU A 32 -0.94 6.14 -10.79
C GLU A 32 -1.61 7.44 -11.24
N TYR A 33 -0.90 8.24 -12.04
CA TYR A 33 -1.39 9.56 -12.46
C TYR A 33 -1.11 9.86 -13.93
N CYS A 34 -2.07 10.55 -14.55
CA CYS A 34 -1.96 11.07 -15.91
C CYS A 34 -0.85 12.14 -16.02
N THR A 35 0.20 11.85 -16.80
CA THR A 35 1.32 12.78 -17.04
C THR A 35 0.89 14.00 -17.85
N LYS A 36 -0.01 13.80 -18.83
CA LYS A 36 -0.56 14.87 -19.70
C LYS A 36 -1.47 15.84 -18.95
N CYS A 37 -2.02 15.43 -17.81
CA CYS A 37 -2.96 16.21 -17.01
C CYS A 37 -2.27 17.12 -15.98
N ARG A 38 -0.93 17.10 -15.91
CA ARG A 38 -0.10 17.84 -14.94
C ARG A 38 -0.46 17.53 -13.47
N TRP A 39 -0.81 16.29 -13.16
CA TRP A 39 -1.21 15.88 -11.81
C TRP A 39 -0.08 15.39 -10.91
N LEU A 40 1.17 15.41 -11.38
CA LEU A 40 2.34 15.06 -10.55
C LEU A 40 2.33 15.81 -9.22
N ALA A 41 2.14 17.13 -9.23
CA ALA A 41 2.13 17.93 -8.00
C ALA A 41 1.07 17.46 -6.99
N ARG A 42 -0.11 17.07 -7.48
CA ARG A 42 -1.20 16.54 -6.63
C ARG A 42 -0.89 15.13 -6.13
N ALA A 43 -0.33 14.26 -6.98
CA ALA A 43 0.12 12.93 -6.58
C ALA A 43 1.21 13.00 -5.50
N SER A 44 2.19 13.88 -5.67
CA SER A 44 3.26 14.12 -4.71
C SER A 44 2.76 14.67 -3.38
N TRP A 45 1.80 15.62 -3.41
CA TRP A 45 1.21 16.13 -2.18
C TRP A 45 0.47 15.04 -1.41
N ILE A 46 -0.33 14.21 -2.09
CA ILE A 46 -0.99 13.06 -1.45
C ILE A 46 0.03 12.09 -0.88
N ALA A 47 1.11 11.80 -1.60
CA ALA A 47 2.17 10.93 -1.10
C ALA A 47 2.78 11.48 0.21
N GLN A 48 3.06 12.78 0.27
CA GLN A 48 3.55 13.43 1.49
C GLN A 48 2.56 13.30 2.65
N GLU A 49 1.28 13.54 2.40
CA GLU A 49 0.23 13.41 3.41
C GLU A 49 0.08 11.98 3.95
N LEU A 50 0.26 10.96 3.10
CA LEU A 50 0.21 9.56 3.51
C LEU A 50 1.48 9.16 4.27
N LEU A 51 2.66 9.55 3.80
CA LEU A 51 3.93 9.28 4.46
C LEU A 51 4.03 9.96 5.83
N SER A 52 3.49 11.17 5.97
CA SER A 52 3.48 11.88 7.27
C SER A 52 2.51 11.25 8.26
N THR A 53 1.37 10.74 7.79
CA THR A 53 0.32 10.16 8.65
C THR A 53 0.63 8.70 9.05
N PHE A 54 1.21 7.93 8.13
CA PHE A 54 1.40 6.49 8.25
C PHE A 54 2.87 6.06 8.29
N SER A 55 3.78 6.93 8.75
CA SER A 55 5.23 6.72 8.71
C SER A 55 5.70 5.40 9.34
N SER A 56 4.96 4.90 10.34
CA SER A 56 5.24 3.63 11.00
C SER A 56 4.57 2.44 10.33
N GLU A 57 3.49 2.66 9.57
CA GLU A 57 2.63 1.61 9.03
C GLU A 57 2.91 1.26 7.57
N ILE A 58 3.35 2.21 6.73
CA ILE A 58 3.66 1.94 5.31
C ILE A 58 5.16 1.81 5.05
N GLY A 59 5.50 1.02 4.04
CA GLY A 59 6.87 0.88 3.55
C GLY A 59 7.28 2.02 2.62
N GLY A 60 6.30 2.66 1.98
CA GLY A 60 6.54 3.75 1.04
C GLY A 60 5.34 4.07 0.16
N VAL A 61 5.53 5.07 -0.70
CA VAL A 61 4.58 5.46 -1.74
C VAL A 61 5.31 5.53 -3.08
N THR A 62 4.79 4.83 -4.09
CA THR A 62 5.30 4.86 -5.47
C THR A 62 4.43 5.78 -6.32
N LEU A 63 5.05 6.75 -6.99
CA LEU A 63 4.39 7.59 -7.98
C LEU A 63 4.57 6.98 -9.38
N ILE A 64 3.48 6.53 -10.00
CA ILE A 64 3.50 5.82 -11.28
C ILE A 64 2.99 6.77 -12.38
N PRO A 65 3.87 7.28 -13.27
CA PRO A 65 3.43 8.05 -14.43
C PRO A 65 2.68 7.16 -15.42
N SER A 66 1.54 7.64 -15.93
CA SER A 66 0.72 6.92 -16.90
C SER A 66 0.36 7.79 -18.10
N GLU A 67 0.32 7.15 -19.28
CA GLU A 67 -0.08 7.79 -20.54
C GLU A 67 -1.60 7.84 -20.73
N ILE A 68 -2.35 7.10 -19.90
CA ILE A 68 -3.81 7.03 -19.94
C ILE A 68 -4.38 8.39 -19.54
N ALA A 69 -5.08 9.02 -20.48
CA ALA A 69 -5.66 10.34 -20.27
C ALA A 69 -6.69 10.30 -19.14
N GLY A 70 -6.49 11.17 -18.15
CA GLY A 70 -7.44 11.34 -17.05
C GLY A 70 -7.34 10.30 -15.93
N ILE A 71 -6.36 9.38 -15.95
CA ILE A 71 -6.18 8.42 -14.86
C ILE A 71 -5.66 9.10 -13.58
N PHE A 72 -6.27 8.72 -12.47
CA PHE A 72 -5.77 8.96 -11.14
C PHE A 72 -6.28 7.81 -10.28
N GLU A 73 -5.38 6.95 -9.80
CA GLU A 73 -5.71 5.76 -9.03
C GLU A 73 -4.76 5.63 -7.85
N ILE A 74 -5.29 5.24 -6.69
CA ILE A 74 -4.53 4.95 -5.48
C ILE A 74 -4.85 3.51 -5.07
N ARG A 75 -3.82 2.69 -4.89
CA ARG A 75 -3.96 1.29 -4.49
C ARG A 75 -2.93 0.85 -3.46
N CYS A 76 -3.27 -0.21 -2.73
CA CYS A 76 -2.39 -0.92 -1.82
C CYS A 76 -2.36 -2.39 -2.26
N GLY A 77 -1.28 -2.81 -2.92
CA GLY A 77 -1.24 -4.10 -3.63
C GLY A 77 -2.40 -4.24 -4.62
N ARG A 78 -3.26 -5.24 -4.42
CA ARG A 78 -4.43 -5.52 -5.28
C ARG A 78 -5.70 -4.73 -4.90
N LYS A 79 -5.68 -3.97 -3.81
CA LYS A 79 -6.85 -3.24 -3.31
C LYS A 79 -6.86 -1.80 -3.85
N ILE A 80 -7.90 -1.45 -4.59
CA ILE A 80 -8.15 -0.05 -5.01
C ILE A 80 -8.72 0.73 -3.83
N ILE A 81 -8.04 1.81 -3.46
CA ILE A 81 -8.43 2.72 -2.38
C ILE A 81 -9.28 3.85 -2.96
N TRP A 82 -8.87 4.36 -4.12
CA TRP A 82 -9.55 5.43 -4.83
C TRP A 82 -9.25 5.36 -6.33
N GLU A 83 -10.27 5.62 -7.17
CA GLU A 83 -10.12 5.73 -8.61
C GLU A 83 -11.03 6.83 -9.18
N ARG A 84 -10.50 7.63 -10.10
CA ARG A 84 -11.21 8.77 -10.67
C ARG A 84 -12.39 8.38 -11.53
N GLY A 85 -12.23 7.30 -12.30
CA GLY A 85 -13.24 6.80 -13.23
C GLY A 85 -14.59 6.54 -12.54
N LYS A 86 -14.56 6.06 -11.29
CA LYS A 86 -15.78 5.78 -10.51
C LYS A 86 -16.24 6.95 -9.65
N LYS A 87 -15.33 7.70 -9.03
CA LYS A 87 -15.71 8.68 -7.99
C LYS A 87 -15.91 10.11 -8.49
N LYS A 88 -15.52 10.43 -9.74
CA LYS A 88 -15.41 11.79 -10.30
C LYS A 88 -14.52 12.70 -9.41
N GLY A 89 -13.89 13.72 -10.00
CA GLY A 89 -13.04 14.64 -9.23
C GLY A 89 -11.70 14.04 -8.75
N MET A 90 -11.17 14.53 -7.64
CA MET A 90 -9.92 14.08 -6.98
C MET A 90 -10.24 13.63 -5.55
N PRO A 91 -9.43 12.77 -4.92
CA PRO A 91 -9.66 12.39 -3.53
C PRO A 91 -9.52 13.60 -2.60
N GLU A 92 -10.48 13.76 -1.69
CA GLU A 92 -10.28 14.58 -0.50
C GLU A 92 -9.37 13.86 0.48
N ILE A 93 -8.45 14.60 1.11
CA ILE A 93 -7.37 13.97 1.87
C ILE A 93 -7.86 13.28 3.15
N LYS A 94 -8.84 13.87 3.85
CA LYS A 94 -9.37 13.32 5.11
C LYS A 94 -10.06 11.96 4.89
N PRO A 95 -11.06 11.84 3.99
CA PRO A 95 -11.65 10.53 3.65
C PRO A 95 -10.66 9.55 3.03
N LEU A 96 -9.63 10.03 2.33
CA LEU A 96 -8.58 9.17 1.78
C LEU A 96 -7.74 8.53 2.90
N LYS A 97 -7.29 9.33 3.88
CA LYS A 97 -6.53 8.81 5.03
C LYS A 97 -7.32 7.77 5.82
N GLN A 98 -8.62 8.00 6.03
CA GLN A 98 -9.50 7.02 6.67
C GLN A 98 -9.53 5.69 5.91
N LYS A 99 -9.75 5.72 4.59
CA LYS A 99 -9.75 4.49 3.77
C LYS A 99 -8.41 3.77 3.76
N VAL A 100 -7.30 4.52 3.74
CA VAL A 100 -5.96 3.95 3.81
C VAL A 100 -5.81 3.21 5.13
N ARG A 101 -6.12 3.88 6.26
CA ARG A 101 -6.10 3.27 7.59
C ARG A 101 -6.93 1.98 7.64
N ASP A 102 -8.19 2.03 7.18
CA ASP A 102 -9.09 0.88 7.24
C ASP A 102 -8.52 -0.37 6.54
N ILE A 103 -7.56 -0.18 5.62
CA ILE A 103 -6.87 -1.25 4.90
C ILE A 103 -5.56 -1.68 5.57
N ILE A 104 -4.76 -0.73 6.08
CA ILE A 104 -3.37 -1.00 6.52
C ILE A 104 -3.19 -1.05 8.04
N ALA A 105 -4.07 -0.39 8.79
CA ALA A 105 -3.94 -0.18 10.24
C ALA A 105 -5.31 0.15 10.86
N PRO A 106 -6.30 -0.77 10.78
CA PRO A 106 -7.69 -0.48 11.14
C PRO A 106 -7.89 0.02 12.57
N ASP A 107 -7.01 -0.35 13.49
CA ASP A 107 -7.07 0.03 14.91
C ASP A 107 -6.37 1.38 15.22
N LYS A 108 -5.77 2.05 14.21
CA LYS A 108 -5.08 3.33 14.40
C LYS A 108 -6.06 4.48 14.52
N ASP A 109 -6.02 5.21 15.62
CA ASP A 109 -6.74 6.48 15.78
C ASP A 109 -6.10 7.57 14.90
N LEU A 110 -6.89 8.27 14.08
CA LEU A 110 -6.42 9.41 13.28
C LEU A 110 -6.76 10.77 13.93
N GLY A 111 -7.26 10.78 15.17
CA GLY A 111 -7.59 11.98 15.93
C GLY A 111 -8.69 12.80 15.24
N HIS A 112 -8.45 14.10 15.03
CA HIS A 112 -9.42 15.01 14.38
C HIS A 112 -9.80 14.62 12.94
N ILE A 113 -9.09 13.67 12.33
CA ILE A 113 -9.45 13.11 11.03
C ILE A 113 -10.67 12.19 11.14
N ASP A 114 -11.01 11.66 12.32
CA ASP A 114 -12.15 10.76 12.53
C ASP A 114 -13.45 11.42 12.97
N SER A 115 -13.38 12.66 13.45
CA SER A 115 -14.54 13.48 13.87
C SER A 115 -15.10 14.34 12.75
#